data_AF-A0A2N5W0L1-F1
#
_entry.id   AF-A0A2N5W0L1-F1
#
_cell.length_a   1.000
_cell.length_b   1.000
_cell.length_c   1.000
_cell.angle_alpha   90.00
_cell.angle_beta   90.00
_cell.angle_gamma   90.00
#
_symmetry.space_group_name_H-M   'P 1'
#
loop_
_entity.id
_entity.type
_entity.pdbx_description
1 polymer ?
#
loop_
_entity_poly.entity_id
_entity_poly.type
_entity_poly.pdbx_seq_one_letter_code
_entity_poly.pdbx_strand_id
1 'polypeptide(L)'
;MALSYLLPKPAPKEDDTALWEDIPESMNEEDVASLAHIQSIHQRLIQEQKYQNWKDVLEILFPIYLHLNNLTANWTLPPALDNHSGLLCNCPLGTQTAQNPHQSGKKYTEDFLQAQWQQQRHFEINIKTADREKQEQQAQFYERDEALKTLAKDGQRNPEKEKALGLLWSAKCALHKCAVKIQGETQPLRDSKSRGERLGTVLKEKIFEALGRRRKTVVKVLNTFCNRRKDYLTKYAPDQLGLPENRAITYDEFTKLQLDDPFWNDAYLSFSKDPWAVDPTVQTGIHALLRMDCANEELVQLTNELRRCVSWGIHL
;
A
#
# COMPACT_ATOMS: atom_id res chain seq x y z
N MET A 1 -89.06 -8.35 28.74
CA MET A 1 -87.94 -7.58 29.30
C MET A 1 -86.79 -8.53 29.57
N ALA A 2 -85.71 -8.42 28.78
CA ALA A 2 -84.30 -8.55 29.19
C ALA A 2 -83.46 -8.50 27.91
N LEU A 3 -82.90 -7.32 27.62
CA LEU A 3 -81.84 -7.12 26.64
C LEU A 3 -80.53 -7.66 27.24
N SER A 4 -79.81 -8.51 26.51
CA SER A 4 -78.36 -8.65 26.68
C SER A 4 -77.70 -8.91 25.33
N TYR A 5 -76.74 -8.05 25.02
CA TYR A 5 -75.95 -7.99 23.81
C TYR A 5 -74.98 -9.17 23.70
N LEU A 6 -74.85 -9.78 22.52
CA LEU A 6 -73.66 -10.53 22.12
C LEU A 6 -73.30 -10.20 20.66
N LEU A 7 -72.02 -9.89 20.49
CA LEU A 7 -71.32 -9.32 19.32
C LEU A 7 -71.48 -10.13 18.01
N PRO A 8 -71.26 -9.51 16.84
CA PRO A 8 -71.25 -10.22 15.56
C PRO A 8 -70.12 -11.26 15.52
N LYS A 9 -70.44 -12.48 15.03
CA LYS A 9 -69.45 -13.53 14.77
C LYS A 9 -68.40 -13.01 13.78
N PRO A 10 -67.09 -13.27 14.00
CA PRO A 10 -66.08 -12.95 13.00
C PRO A 10 -66.32 -13.79 11.75
N ALA A 11 -66.17 -13.16 10.57
CA ALA A 11 -66.24 -13.82 9.28
C ALA A 11 -65.26 -15.01 9.24
N PRO A 12 -65.60 -16.10 8.51
CA PRO A 12 -64.68 -17.21 8.34
C PRO A 12 -63.38 -16.69 7.72
N LYS A 13 -62.25 -17.01 8.34
CA LYS A 13 -60.94 -16.74 7.75
C LYS A 13 -60.86 -17.54 6.45
N GLU A 14 -60.74 -16.85 5.32
CA GLU A 14 -60.30 -17.48 4.08
C GLU A 14 -58.96 -18.15 4.36
N ASP A 15 -58.94 -19.45 4.10
CA ASP A 15 -57.75 -20.29 4.20
C ASP A 15 -56.88 -19.97 2.97
N ASP A 16 -56.06 -18.92 3.08
CA ASP A 16 -55.12 -18.47 2.04
C ASP A 16 -54.01 -19.48 1.73
N THR A 17 -54.07 -20.69 2.30
CA THR A 17 -53.08 -21.74 2.10
C THR A 17 -53.26 -22.48 0.76
N ALA A 18 -54.36 -22.25 0.02
CA ALA A 18 -54.68 -22.95 -1.23
C ALA A 18 -54.34 -22.19 -2.53
N LEU A 19 -53.75 -20.99 -2.47
CA LEU A 19 -53.51 -20.17 -3.67
C LEU A 19 -52.24 -20.56 -4.44
N TRP A 20 -51.34 -21.34 -3.84
CA TRP A 20 -50.06 -21.73 -4.44
C TRP A 20 -49.84 -23.24 -4.36
N GLU A 21 -50.83 -24.04 -4.76
CA GLU A 21 -50.52 -25.42 -5.14
C GLU A 21 -49.83 -25.42 -6.50
N ASP A 22 -48.56 -25.83 -6.52
CA ASP A 22 -47.81 -26.09 -7.75
C ASP A 22 -48.56 -27.17 -8.54
N ILE A 23 -49.35 -26.77 -9.52
CA ILE A 23 -49.95 -27.71 -10.48
C ILE A 23 -48.75 -28.35 -11.20
N PRO A 24 -48.55 -29.68 -11.12
CA PRO A 24 -47.52 -30.34 -11.90
C PRO A 24 -47.99 -30.32 -13.35
N GLU A 25 -47.73 -29.20 -14.03
CA GLU A 25 -47.91 -29.07 -15.46
C GLU A 25 -46.90 -30.02 -16.09
N SER A 26 -47.37 -31.22 -16.43
CA SER A 26 -46.53 -32.21 -17.09
C SER A 26 -46.07 -31.59 -18.39
N MET A 27 -44.77 -31.25 -18.47
CA MET A 27 -44.17 -30.72 -19.69
C MET A 27 -44.61 -31.61 -20.86
N ASN A 28 -45.25 -31.02 -21.86
CA ASN A 28 -45.61 -31.78 -23.05
C ASN A 28 -44.32 -32.20 -23.78
N GLU A 29 -44.40 -33.21 -24.64
CA GLU A 29 -43.23 -33.75 -25.34
C GLU A 29 -42.49 -32.68 -26.18
N GLU A 30 -43.21 -31.67 -26.66
CA GLU A 30 -42.68 -30.56 -27.46
C GLU A 30 -41.85 -29.59 -26.61
N ASP A 31 -42.27 -29.30 -25.38
CA ASP A 31 -41.55 -28.49 -24.40
C ASP A 31 -40.30 -29.22 -23.91
N VAL A 32 -40.39 -30.54 -23.69
CA VAL A 32 -39.21 -31.39 -23.36
C VAL A 32 -38.19 -31.35 -24.48
N ALA A 33 -38.63 -31.51 -25.74
CA ALA A 33 -37.76 -31.45 -26.90
C ALA A 33 -37.13 -30.06 -27.09
N SER A 34 -37.90 -29.00 -26.86
CA SER A 34 -37.43 -27.61 -26.92
C SER A 34 -36.40 -27.30 -25.85
N LEU A 35 -36.62 -27.74 -24.61
CA LEU A 35 -35.65 -27.61 -23.51
C LEU A 35 -34.37 -28.38 -23.79
N ALA A 36 -34.47 -29.61 -24.30
CA ALA A 36 -33.30 -30.40 -24.69
C ALA A 36 -32.50 -29.72 -25.81
N HIS A 37 -33.18 -29.12 -26.79
CA HIS A 37 -32.54 -28.36 -27.85
C HIS A 37 -31.82 -27.10 -27.32
N ILE A 38 -32.46 -26.34 -26.44
CA ILE A 38 -31.87 -25.16 -25.79
C ILE A 38 -30.65 -25.56 -24.95
N GLN A 39 -30.74 -26.63 -24.16
CA GLN A 39 -29.62 -27.15 -23.37
C GLN A 39 -28.46 -27.60 -24.26
N SER A 40 -28.75 -28.27 -25.38
CA SER A 40 -27.73 -28.68 -26.35
C SER A 40 -27.02 -27.47 -26.97
N ILE A 41 -27.77 -26.42 -27.36
CA ILE A 41 -27.18 -25.18 -27.89
C ILE A 41 -26.33 -24.50 -26.81
N HIS A 42 -26.84 -24.41 -25.58
CA HIS A 42 -26.13 -23.80 -24.46
C HIS A 42 -24.82 -24.53 -24.14
N GLN A 43 -24.84 -25.87 -24.10
CA GLN A 43 -23.64 -26.68 -23.93
C GLN A 43 -22.62 -26.46 -25.06
N ARG A 44 -23.08 -26.38 -26.32
CA ARG A 44 -22.20 -26.09 -27.46
C ARG A 44 -21.53 -24.73 -27.31
N LEU A 45 -22.27 -23.70 -26.93
CA LEU A 45 -21.73 -22.35 -26.71
C LEU A 45 -20.69 -22.33 -25.58
N ILE A 46 -20.94 -23.06 -24.48
CA ILE A 46 -19.95 -23.20 -23.39
C ILE A 46 -18.66 -23.85 -23.89
N GLN A 47 -18.76 -24.92 -24.70
CA GLN A 47 -17.57 -25.59 -25.24
C GLN A 47 -16.79 -24.71 -26.21
N GLU A 48 -17.48 -23.96 -27.06
CA GLU A 48 -16.86 -23.01 -27.99
C GLU A 48 -16.15 -21.89 -27.23
N GLN A 49 -16.76 -21.36 -26.17
CA GLN A 49 -16.14 -20.36 -25.31
C GLN A 49 -14.91 -20.91 -24.57
N LYS A 50 -14.97 -22.12 -24.02
CA LYS A 50 -13.82 -22.79 -23.40
C LYS A 50 -12.66 -22.96 -24.38
N TYR A 51 -12.95 -23.36 -25.62
CA TYR A 51 -11.94 -23.50 -26.65
C TYR A 51 -11.25 -22.16 -26.98
N GLN A 52 -12.01 -21.08 -27.12
CA GLN A 52 -11.42 -19.75 -27.35
C GLN A 52 -10.59 -19.29 -26.14
N ASN A 53 -11.11 -19.42 -24.92
CA ASN A 53 -10.35 -19.10 -23.70
C ASN A 53 -9.03 -19.88 -23.63
N TRP A 54 -9.05 -21.17 -23.95
CA TRP A 54 -7.86 -22.01 -23.95
C TRP A 54 -6.85 -21.58 -25.01
N LYS A 55 -7.33 -21.21 -26.20
CA LYS A 55 -6.49 -20.70 -27.29
C LYS A 55 -5.76 -19.41 -26.87
N ASP A 56 -6.47 -18.47 -26.25
CA ASP A 56 -5.91 -17.21 -25.77
C ASP A 56 -4.87 -17.44 -24.67
N VAL A 57 -5.15 -18.35 -23.73
CA VAL A 57 -4.19 -18.72 -22.66
C VAL A 57 -2.93 -19.37 -23.24
N LEU A 58 -3.08 -20.29 -24.21
CA LEU A 58 -1.95 -20.95 -24.85
C LEU A 58 -1.07 -19.99 -25.66
N GLU A 59 -1.66 -18.98 -26.31
CA GLU A 59 -0.90 -17.97 -27.06
C GLU A 59 0.15 -17.29 -26.17
N ILE A 60 -0.17 -17.06 -24.90
CA ILE A 60 0.72 -16.43 -23.93
C ILE A 60 1.69 -17.43 -23.30
N LEU A 61 1.21 -18.62 -22.88
CA LEU A 61 2.02 -19.56 -22.10
C LEU A 61 2.98 -20.41 -22.95
N PHE A 62 2.60 -20.73 -24.19
CA PHE A 62 3.38 -21.65 -25.02
C PHE A 62 4.78 -21.14 -25.38
N PRO A 63 5.00 -19.86 -25.76
CA PRO A 63 6.34 -19.34 -26.00
C PRO A 63 7.22 -19.36 -24.75
N ILE A 64 6.65 -19.06 -23.58
CA ILE A 64 7.35 -19.08 -22.29
C ILE A 64 7.80 -20.52 -21.96
N TYR A 65 6.90 -21.48 -22.13
CA TYR A 65 7.22 -22.90 -21.99
C TYR A 65 8.36 -23.34 -22.92
N LEU A 66 8.30 -23.00 -24.21
CA LEU A 66 9.33 -23.36 -25.17
C LEU A 66 10.70 -22.76 -24.82
N HIS A 67 10.71 -21.50 -24.37
CA HIS A 67 11.93 -20.81 -23.95
C HIS A 67 12.57 -21.49 -22.73
N LEU A 68 11.76 -21.79 -21.71
CA LEU A 68 12.23 -22.45 -20.49
C LEU A 68 12.72 -23.88 -20.77
N ASN A 69 12.01 -24.63 -21.60
CA ASN A 69 12.39 -25.97 -22.02
C ASN A 69 13.73 -25.97 -22.77
N ASN A 70 13.98 -24.99 -23.64
CA ASN A 70 15.25 -24.85 -24.35
C ASN A 70 16.42 -24.58 -23.38
N LEU A 71 16.23 -23.68 -22.42
CA LEU A 71 17.30 -23.27 -21.51
C LEU A 71 17.75 -24.33 -20.51
N THR A 72 16.87 -25.27 -20.17
CA THR A 72 17.06 -26.16 -19.01
C THR A 72 17.02 -27.64 -19.37
N ALA A 73 16.42 -28.01 -20.51
CA ALA A 73 16.34 -29.36 -21.06
C ALA A 73 15.81 -30.46 -20.09
N ASN A 74 15.11 -30.10 -19.00
CA ASN A 74 14.85 -31.03 -17.89
C ASN A 74 13.46 -30.95 -17.22
N TRP A 75 12.51 -30.17 -17.74
CA TRP A 75 11.25 -29.87 -17.04
C TRP A 75 10.29 -31.06 -16.91
N THR A 76 10.55 -32.16 -17.63
CA THR A 76 9.83 -33.44 -17.50
C THR A 76 10.65 -34.53 -16.79
N LEU A 77 11.88 -34.20 -16.38
CA LEU A 77 12.80 -35.11 -15.71
C LEU A 77 12.79 -34.84 -14.20
N PRO A 78 13.24 -35.79 -13.35
CA PRO A 78 13.31 -35.61 -11.91
C PRO A 78 13.96 -34.31 -11.38
N PRO A 79 14.99 -33.72 -12.01
CA PRO A 79 15.59 -32.46 -11.55
C PRO A 79 14.84 -31.19 -11.98
N ALA A 80 13.61 -31.29 -12.52
CA ALA A 80 12.81 -30.13 -12.97
C ALA A 80 12.59 -29.05 -11.90
N LEU A 81 12.69 -29.40 -10.61
CA LEU A 81 12.53 -28.49 -9.48
C LEU A 81 13.85 -27.97 -8.90
N ASP A 82 14.99 -28.38 -9.47
CA ASP A 82 16.29 -27.92 -9.00
C ASP A 82 16.51 -26.44 -9.32
N ASN A 83 17.37 -25.79 -8.53
CA ASN A 83 17.69 -24.38 -8.72
C ASN A 83 18.61 -24.19 -9.94
N HIS A 84 18.09 -23.58 -11.00
CA HIS A 84 18.82 -23.25 -12.23
C HIS A 84 19.12 -21.76 -12.40
N SER A 85 18.98 -20.95 -11.35
CA SER A 85 19.20 -19.50 -11.40
C SER A 85 20.56 -19.10 -11.97
N GLY A 86 21.61 -19.91 -11.73
CA GLY A 86 22.95 -19.69 -12.29
C GLY A 86 23.05 -19.80 -13.82
N LEU A 87 22.07 -20.39 -14.51
CA LEU A 87 21.99 -20.39 -15.98
C LEU A 87 21.34 -19.11 -16.53
N LEU A 88 20.55 -18.42 -15.70
CA LEU A 88 19.79 -17.23 -16.09
C LEU A 88 20.52 -15.94 -15.75
N CYS A 89 21.31 -15.91 -14.67
CA CYS A 89 22.07 -14.73 -14.31
C CYS A 89 23.44 -15.03 -13.68
N ASN A 90 24.45 -14.26 -14.09
CA ASN A 90 25.79 -14.24 -13.50
C ASN A 90 25.86 -13.20 -12.37
N CYS A 91 24.81 -13.09 -11.55
CA CYS A 91 24.77 -12.10 -10.49
C CYS A 91 25.91 -12.39 -9.51
N PRO A 92 26.84 -11.44 -9.28
CA PRO A 92 27.90 -11.65 -8.31
C PRO A 92 27.27 -11.90 -6.94
N LEU A 93 27.69 -12.98 -6.28
CA LEU A 93 27.34 -13.25 -4.89
C LEU A 93 27.81 -12.04 -4.07
N GLY A 94 26.88 -11.15 -3.72
CA GLY A 94 27.16 -9.90 -3.05
C GLY A 94 27.97 -10.12 -1.79
N THR A 95 29.21 -9.63 -1.79
CA THR A 95 30.04 -9.24 -0.63
C THR A 95 29.72 -9.93 0.70
N GLN A 96 29.99 -11.23 0.80
CA GLN A 96 29.91 -11.98 2.07
C GLN A 96 31.15 -11.80 2.97
N THR A 97 31.93 -10.73 2.84
CA THR A 97 33.24 -10.62 3.53
C THR A 97 33.39 -9.43 4.45
N ALA A 98 32.43 -8.50 4.51
CA ALA A 98 32.46 -7.41 5.48
C ALA A 98 32.14 -7.94 6.90
N GLN A 99 33.03 -7.65 7.86
CA GLN A 99 32.76 -7.89 9.28
C GLN A 99 31.66 -6.94 9.75
N ASN A 100 30.73 -7.45 10.56
CA ASN A 100 29.67 -6.64 11.14
C ASN A 100 30.22 -5.89 12.38
N PRO A 101 30.38 -4.57 12.35
CA PRO A 101 30.86 -3.80 13.51
C PRO A 101 29.85 -3.79 14.66
N HIS A 102 28.59 -4.16 14.40
CA HIS A 102 27.51 -4.23 15.40
C HIS A 102 27.39 -5.59 16.09
N GLN A 103 28.15 -6.61 15.63
CA GLN A 103 28.24 -7.92 16.28
C GLN A 103 29.68 -8.43 16.26
N SER A 104 30.33 -8.44 17.42
CA SER A 104 31.74 -8.86 17.56
C SER A 104 32.00 -10.23 16.93
N GLY A 105 32.92 -10.27 15.96
CA GLY A 105 33.41 -11.50 15.34
C GLY A 105 32.47 -12.17 14.33
N LYS A 106 31.32 -11.56 14.00
CA LYS A 106 30.36 -12.11 13.03
C LYS A 106 30.32 -11.26 11.75
N LYS A 107 29.99 -11.90 10.63
CA LYS A 107 29.59 -11.21 9.39
C LYS A 107 28.14 -10.75 9.52
N TYR A 108 27.67 -9.92 8.60
CA TYR A 108 26.23 -9.63 8.50
C TYR A 108 25.46 -10.93 8.25
N THR A 109 24.38 -11.13 9.00
CA THR A 109 23.49 -12.30 8.90
C THR A 109 22.09 -11.83 8.53
N GLU A 110 21.33 -12.71 7.87
CA GLU A 110 19.93 -12.45 7.53
C GLU A 110 19.10 -12.15 8.79
N ASP A 111 19.24 -12.97 9.84
CA ASP A 111 18.58 -12.76 11.14
C ASP A 111 18.86 -11.37 11.74
N PHE A 112 20.11 -10.90 11.65
CA PHE A 112 20.48 -9.57 12.14
C PHE A 112 19.79 -8.47 11.33
N LEU A 113 19.83 -8.56 10.00
CA LEU A 113 19.20 -7.57 9.12
C LEU A 113 17.67 -7.58 9.28
N GLN A 114 17.06 -8.76 9.46
CA GLN A 114 15.64 -8.89 9.74
C GLN A 114 15.29 -8.29 11.10
N ALA A 115 16.10 -8.50 12.14
CA ALA A 115 15.90 -7.87 13.45
C ALA A 115 16.03 -6.34 13.37
N GLN A 116 17.01 -5.83 12.62
CA GLN A 116 17.18 -4.39 12.36
C GLN A 116 15.98 -3.81 11.60
N TRP A 117 15.46 -4.52 10.60
CA TRP A 117 14.22 -4.14 9.90
C TRP A 117 13.00 -4.15 10.82
N GLN A 118 12.85 -5.16 11.68
CA GLN A 118 11.75 -5.20 12.65
C GLN A 118 11.85 -4.03 13.64
N GLN A 119 13.06 -3.66 14.08
CA GLN A 119 13.27 -2.48 14.91
C GLN A 119 12.87 -1.20 14.18
N GLN A 120 13.30 -1.02 12.92
CA GLN A 120 12.87 0.10 12.09
C GLN A 120 11.35 0.16 11.95
N ARG A 121 10.70 -0.96 11.60
CA ARG A 121 9.23 -1.05 11.50
C ARG A 121 8.54 -0.75 12.80
N HIS A 122 9.01 -1.31 13.90
CA HIS A 122 8.42 -1.10 15.21
C HIS A 122 8.55 0.37 15.62
N PHE A 123 9.70 0.98 15.36
CA PHE A 123 9.95 2.41 15.55
C PHE A 123 9.02 3.25 14.67
N GLU A 124 8.91 2.97 13.37
CA GLU A 124 8.01 3.68 12.46
C GLU A 124 6.52 3.52 12.80
N ILE A 125 6.10 2.32 13.23
CA ILE A 125 4.72 2.03 13.68
C ILE A 125 4.43 2.78 14.97
N ASN A 126 5.34 2.72 15.95
CA ASN A 126 5.18 3.43 17.22
C ASN A 126 5.22 4.95 17.02
N ILE A 127 6.06 5.47 16.11
CA ILE A 127 5.99 6.87 15.63
C ILE A 127 4.61 7.18 15.07
N LYS A 128 4.04 6.30 14.24
CA LYS A 128 2.75 6.56 13.58
C LYS A 128 1.55 6.56 14.55
N THR A 129 1.56 5.81 15.64
CA THR A 129 0.38 5.65 16.52
C THR A 129 0.54 6.22 17.93
N ALA A 130 1.62 5.92 18.66
CA ALA A 130 1.75 6.29 20.08
C ALA A 130 2.60 7.55 20.29
N ASP A 131 3.65 7.72 19.48
CA ASP A 131 4.54 8.87 19.58
C ASP A 131 4.07 10.05 18.74
N ARG A 132 3.28 9.89 17.68
CA ARG A 132 2.65 11.04 17.01
C ARG A 132 1.74 11.80 17.96
N GLU A 133 0.96 11.09 18.78
CA GLU A 133 0.09 11.73 19.77
C GLU A 133 0.89 12.31 20.92
N LYS A 134 1.88 11.59 21.48
CA LYS A 134 2.76 12.14 22.52
C LYS A 134 3.62 13.30 22.04
N GLN A 135 4.12 13.26 20.80
CA GLN A 135 4.92 14.33 20.19
C GLN A 135 4.05 15.46 19.66
N GLU A 136 2.80 15.23 19.22
CA GLU A 136 1.83 16.30 18.97
C GLU A 136 1.42 16.96 20.29
N GLN A 137 1.22 16.20 21.37
CA GLN A 137 0.99 16.73 22.72
C GLN A 137 2.23 17.49 23.24
N GLN A 138 3.44 16.96 23.03
CA GLN A 138 4.68 17.61 23.42
C GLN A 138 4.97 18.84 22.56
N ALA A 139 4.67 18.81 21.26
CA ALA A 139 4.74 19.97 20.37
C ALA A 139 3.69 21.01 20.73
N GLN A 140 2.46 20.63 21.07
CA GLN A 140 1.43 21.52 21.61
C GLN A 140 1.85 22.12 22.95
N PHE A 141 2.51 21.35 23.80
CA PHE A 141 3.09 21.81 25.07
C PHE A 141 4.24 22.81 24.85
N TYR A 142 5.10 22.55 23.85
CA TYR A 142 6.15 23.50 23.43
C TYR A 142 5.59 24.74 22.74
N GLU A 143 4.51 24.64 21.97
CA GLU A 143 3.78 25.76 21.35
C GLU A 143 3.04 26.60 22.40
N ARG A 144 2.67 26.01 23.54
CA ARG A 144 2.07 26.68 24.71
C ARG A 144 3.09 27.27 25.69
N ASP A 145 4.39 27.15 25.42
CA ASP A 145 5.50 27.69 26.21
C ASP A 145 5.61 27.18 27.67
N GLU A 146 4.89 26.10 28.03
CA GLU A 146 4.83 25.55 29.39
C GLU A 146 6.07 24.71 29.77
N ALA A 147 6.85 24.25 28.80
CA ALA A 147 8.01 23.37 28.99
C ALA A 147 9.21 24.02 29.69
N LEU A 148 9.41 25.33 29.50
CA LEU A 148 10.52 26.07 30.11
C LEU A 148 10.42 26.08 31.64
N LYS A 149 9.21 25.95 32.20
CA LYS A 149 8.97 25.93 33.65
C LYS A 149 9.29 24.58 34.30
N THR A 150 9.28 23.49 33.53
CA THR A 150 9.43 22.11 34.07
C THR A 150 10.82 21.53 33.85
N LEU A 151 11.53 21.92 32.78
CA LEU A 151 12.82 21.34 32.37
C LEU A 151 14.07 21.97 33.02
N ALA A 152 13.92 22.96 33.90
CA ALA A 152 15.05 23.60 34.59
C ALA A 152 15.80 22.68 35.61
N LYS A 153 15.56 21.36 35.60
CA LYS A 153 16.06 20.40 36.60
C LYS A 153 17.05 19.34 36.10
N ASP A 154 17.37 19.22 34.81
CA ASP A 154 18.32 18.21 34.32
C ASP A 154 19.45 18.80 33.47
N GLY A 155 20.69 18.72 33.98
CA GLY A 155 21.87 19.44 33.49
C GLY A 155 22.59 18.87 32.25
N GLN A 156 22.03 17.87 31.57
CA GLN A 156 22.64 17.27 30.36
C GLN A 156 21.83 17.46 29.07
N ARG A 157 20.61 17.99 29.17
CA ARG A 157 19.68 18.14 28.04
C ARG A 157 19.69 19.59 27.59
N ASN A 158 19.79 19.87 26.29
CA ASN A 158 19.56 21.23 25.78
C ASN A 158 18.07 21.38 25.42
N PRO A 159 17.23 21.90 26.33
CA PRO A 159 15.78 21.94 26.13
C PRO A 159 15.39 22.83 24.94
N GLU A 160 16.20 23.83 24.60
CA GLU A 160 15.95 24.70 23.44
C GLU A 160 16.19 23.96 22.12
N LYS A 161 17.22 23.11 22.05
CA LYS A 161 17.50 22.29 20.86
C LYS A 161 16.37 21.31 20.60
N GLU A 162 15.87 20.68 21.65
CA GLU A 162 14.79 19.70 21.56
C GLU A 162 13.44 20.34 21.26
N LYS A 163 13.14 21.50 21.86
CA LYS A 163 11.98 22.31 21.50
C LYS A 163 12.01 22.66 20.01
N ALA A 164 13.14 23.15 19.51
CA ALA A 164 13.29 23.51 18.10
C ALA A 164 13.10 22.30 17.17
N LEU A 165 13.67 21.15 17.55
CA LEU A 165 13.53 19.90 16.80
C LEU A 165 12.07 19.39 16.80
N GLY A 166 11.38 19.42 17.94
CA GLY A 166 9.97 19.02 18.05
C GLY A 166 9.03 19.93 17.27
N LEU A 167 9.29 21.25 17.25
CA LEU A 167 8.53 22.19 16.42
C LEU A 167 8.77 21.96 14.93
N LEU A 168 10.01 21.70 14.52
CA LEU A 168 10.35 21.35 13.14
C LEU A 168 9.62 20.08 12.70
N TRP A 169 9.66 19.04 13.53
CA TRP A 169 8.93 17.79 13.32
C TRP A 169 7.43 18.01 13.13
N SER A 170 6.78 18.75 14.05
CA SER A 170 5.36 19.08 13.97
C SER A 170 5.00 19.77 12.65
N ALA A 171 5.82 20.72 12.20
CA ALA A 171 5.61 21.39 10.92
C ALA A 171 5.77 20.44 9.72
N LYS A 172 6.75 19.52 9.75
CA LYS A 172 6.93 18.50 8.71
C LYS A 172 5.77 17.50 8.66
N CYS A 173 5.30 17.05 9.82
CA CYS A 173 4.12 16.21 9.95
C CYS A 173 2.87 16.87 9.37
N ALA A 174 2.65 18.16 9.66
CA ALA A 174 1.55 18.93 9.09
C ALA A 174 1.68 19.04 7.56
N LEU A 175 2.90 19.25 7.06
CA LEU A 175 3.18 19.30 5.63
C LEU A 175 2.91 17.95 4.93
N HIS A 176 3.29 16.84 5.55
CA HIS A 176 2.99 15.49 5.07
C HIS A 176 1.48 15.22 5.03
N LYS A 177 0.72 15.64 6.06
CA LYS A 177 -0.76 15.58 6.05
C LYS A 177 -1.33 16.34 4.85
N CYS A 178 -0.78 17.51 4.51
CA CYS A 178 -1.17 18.26 3.32
C CYS A 178 -0.84 17.51 2.01
N ALA A 179 0.34 16.89 1.92
CA ALA A 179 0.78 16.14 0.75
C ALA A 179 -0.14 14.95 0.46
N VAL A 180 -0.42 14.11 1.47
CA VAL A 180 -1.35 12.98 1.37
C VAL A 180 -2.73 13.45 0.88
N LYS A 181 -3.22 14.58 1.41
CA LYS A 181 -4.53 15.12 1.03
C LYS A 181 -4.58 15.60 -0.43
N ILE A 182 -3.55 16.29 -0.90
CA ILE A 182 -3.43 16.72 -2.31
C ILE A 182 -3.30 15.51 -3.22
N GLN A 183 -2.53 14.50 -2.81
CA GLN A 183 -2.35 13.29 -3.59
C GLN A 183 -3.65 12.52 -3.72
N GLY A 184 -4.42 12.35 -2.65
CA GLY A 184 -5.75 11.74 -2.70
C GLY A 184 -6.70 12.47 -3.65
N GLU A 185 -6.72 13.81 -3.64
CA GLU A 185 -7.56 14.60 -4.54
C GLU A 185 -7.14 14.54 -6.01
N THR A 186 -5.85 14.36 -6.27
CA THR A 186 -5.29 14.25 -7.62
C THR A 186 -5.26 12.81 -8.12
N GLN A 187 -5.66 11.83 -7.31
CA GLN A 187 -5.71 10.41 -7.69
C GLN A 187 -6.53 10.17 -8.97
N PRO A 188 -7.75 10.73 -9.13
CA PRO A 188 -8.52 10.52 -10.35
C PRO A 188 -7.76 10.97 -11.60
N LEU A 189 -7.06 12.13 -11.53
CA LEU A 189 -6.24 12.66 -12.64
C LEU A 189 -5.12 11.70 -13.05
N ARG A 190 -4.51 11.01 -12.09
CA ARG A 190 -3.48 9.99 -12.37
C ARG A 190 -4.10 8.73 -12.96
N ASP A 191 -5.20 8.24 -12.39
CA ASP A 191 -5.88 7.04 -12.85
C ASP A 191 -6.30 7.18 -14.32
N SER A 192 -6.90 8.31 -14.68
CA SER A 192 -7.25 8.69 -16.06
C SER A 192 -6.07 8.65 -17.02
N LYS A 193 -4.89 9.15 -16.59
CA LYS A 193 -3.68 9.14 -17.41
C LYS A 193 -3.12 7.73 -17.58
N SER A 194 -3.20 6.89 -16.55
CA SER A 194 -2.67 5.52 -16.56
C SER A 194 -3.57 4.53 -17.31
N ARG A 195 -4.89 4.67 -17.19
CA ARG A 195 -5.89 3.76 -17.78
C ARG A 195 -6.40 4.19 -19.14
N GLY A 196 -6.05 5.40 -19.59
CA GLY A 196 -6.53 5.96 -20.86
C GLY A 196 -8.00 6.42 -20.84
N GLU A 197 -8.67 6.35 -19.68
CA GLU A 197 -10.06 6.77 -19.51
C GLU A 197 -10.15 8.30 -19.40
N ARG A 198 -11.07 8.93 -20.15
CA ARG A 198 -11.28 10.38 -20.07
C ARG A 198 -12.01 10.76 -18.79
N LEU A 199 -11.35 11.53 -17.92
CA LEU A 199 -12.06 12.31 -16.90
C LEU A 199 -12.88 13.41 -17.58
N GLY A 200 -14.19 13.43 -17.31
CA GLY A 200 -15.06 14.54 -17.71
C GLY A 200 -14.58 15.89 -17.16
N THR A 201 -14.94 16.97 -17.86
CA THR A 201 -14.52 18.35 -17.54
C THR A 201 -14.96 18.79 -16.14
N VAL A 202 -16.20 18.47 -15.76
CA VAL A 202 -16.77 18.82 -14.45
C VAL A 202 -15.96 18.25 -13.28
N LEU A 203 -15.49 17.00 -13.40
CA LEU A 203 -14.70 16.38 -12.32
C LEU A 203 -13.30 16.99 -12.25
N LYS A 204 -12.68 17.30 -13.39
CA LYS A 204 -11.40 18.03 -13.42
C LYS A 204 -11.52 19.40 -12.76
N GLU A 205 -12.55 20.18 -13.09
CA GLU A 205 -12.79 21.50 -12.50
C GLU A 205 -12.96 21.42 -10.98
N LYS A 206 -13.77 20.50 -10.47
CA LYS A 206 -13.95 20.28 -9.03
C LYS A 206 -12.64 19.98 -8.31
N ILE A 207 -11.76 19.18 -8.93
CA ILE A 207 -10.42 18.88 -8.38
C ILE A 207 -9.58 20.16 -8.33
N PHE A 208 -9.51 20.93 -9.42
CA PHE A 208 -8.74 22.19 -9.45
C PHE A 208 -9.25 23.23 -8.45
N GLU A 209 -10.57 23.36 -8.27
CA GLU A 209 -11.13 24.23 -7.24
C GLU A 209 -10.76 23.77 -5.83
N ALA A 210 -10.79 22.46 -5.57
CA ALA A 210 -10.40 21.91 -4.27
C ALA A 210 -8.92 22.20 -3.95
N LEU A 211 -8.04 22.05 -4.95
CA LEU A 211 -6.64 22.43 -4.86
C LEU A 211 -6.48 23.95 -4.61
N GLY A 212 -7.23 24.77 -5.34
CA GLY A 212 -7.26 26.22 -5.17
C GLY A 212 -7.65 26.64 -3.75
N ARG A 213 -8.72 26.04 -3.19
CA ARG A 213 -9.17 26.28 -1.81
C ARG A 213 -8.10 25.96 -0.77
N ARG A 214 -7.21 25.00 -1.04
CA ARG A 214 -6.20 24.52 -0.09
C ARG A 214 -4.86 25.23 -0.18
N ARG A 215 -4.55 25.84 -1.33
CA ARG A 215 -3.26 26.49 -1.61
C ARG A 215 -2.81 27.41 -0.48
N LYS A 216 -3.69 28.30 0.01
CA LYS A 216 -3.36 29.26 1.07
C LYS A 216 -2.91 28.58 2.37
N THR A 217 -3.62 27.53 2.78
CA THR A 217 -3.29 26.76 4.00
C THR A 217 -1.97 26.01 3.83
N VAL A 218 -1.77 25.38 2.67
CA VAL A 218 -0.55 24.62 2.36
C VAL A 218 0.67 25.54 2.35
N VAL A 219 0.58 26.70 1.69
CA VAL A 219 1.67 27.69 1.67
C VAL A 219 2.02 28.15 3.09
N LYS A 220 1.03 28.35 3.96
CA LYS A 220 1.28 28.69 5.37
C LYS A 220 2.06 27.59 6.09
N VAL A 221 1.64 26.34 5.96
CA VAL A 221 2.32 25.19 6.60
C VAL A 221 3.74 25.02 6.04
N LEU A 222 3.91 25.14 4.73
CA LEU A 222 5.19 25.04 4.03
C LEU A 222 6.19 26.11 4.49
N ASN A 223 5.74 27.36 4.60
CA ASN A 223 6.57 28.46 5.09
C ASN A 223 6.97 28.23 6.55
N THR A 224 6.04 27.77 7.41
CA THR A 224 6.35 27.42 8.79
C THR A 224 7.42 26.34 8.87
N PHE A 225 7.32 25.28 8.07
CA PHE A 225 8.33 24.23 8.01
C PHE A 225 9.69 24.76 7.54
N CYS A 226 9.72 25.52 6.43
CA CYS A 226 10.97 26.04 5.88
C CYS A 226 11.68 26.99 6.85
N ASN A 227 10.92 27.85 7.54
CA ASN A 227 11.47 28.77 8.55
C ASN A 227 12.02 27.99 9.75
N ARG A 228 11.23 27.08 10.34
CA ARG A 228 11.67 26.25 11.48
C ARG A 228 12.91 25.42 11.13
N ARG A 229 13.00 24.90 9.89
CA ARG A 229 14.17 24.14 9.42
C ARG A 229 15.40 25.05 9.34
N LYS A 230 15.27 26.21 8.72
CA LYS A 230 16.35 27.19 8.60
C LYS A 230 16.86 27.63 9.98
N ASP A 231 15.96 27.93 10.91
CA ASP A 231 16.31 28.37 12.27
C ASP A 231 17.05 27.26 13.02
N TYR A 232 16.57 26.01 12.92
CA TYR A 232 17.22 24.86 13.55
C TYR A 232 18.63 24.63 13.01
N LEU A 233 18.77 24.58 11.68
CA LEU A 233 20.06 24.34 11.03
C LEU A 233 21.05 25.47 11.34
N THR A 234 20.62 26.72 11.29
CA THR A 234 21.47 27.87 11.61
C THR A 234 22.03 27.79 13.03
N LYS A 235 21.25 27.33 14.00
CA LYS A 235 21.64 27.29 15.42
C LYS A 235 22.37 26.02 15.83
N TYR A 236 22.05 24.86 15.23
CA TYR A 236 22.49 23.56 15.75
C TYR A 236 23.21 22.66 14.73
N ALA A 237 23.15 22.97 13.44
CA ALA A 237 23.79 22.20 12.35
C ALA A 237 24.14 23.11 11.16
N PRO A 238 25.02 24.13 11.35
CA PRO A 238 25.29 25.13 10.32
C PRO A 238 25.99 24.55 9.09
N ASP A 239 26.75 23.46 9.26
CA ASP A 239 27.36 22.67 8.21
C ASP A 239 26.34 22.08 7.22
N GLN A 240 25.13 21.78 7.68
CA GLN A 240 24.06 21.22 6.86
C GLN A 240 23.22 22.28 6.13
N LEU A 241 23.34 23.57 6.50
CA LEU A 241 22.49 24.64 5.98
C LEU A 241 22.64 24.85 4.46
N GLY A 242 23.84 24.59 3.92
CA GLY A 242 24.15 24.79 2.49
C GLY A 242 23.83 23.60 1.59
N LEU A 243 23.37 22.47 2.14
CA LEU A 243 23.08 21.28 1.36
C LEU A 243 21.85 21.48 0.45
N PRO A 244 21.87 20.95 -0.79
CA PRO A 244 20.77 21.11 -1.74
C PRO A 244 19.45 20.54 -1.22
N GLU A 245 19.51 19.49 -0.40
CA GLU A 245 18.36 18.84 0.25
C GLU A 245 17.66 19.75 1.29
N ASN A 246 18.40 20.70 1.87
CA ASN A 246 17.92 21.60 2.92
C ASN A 246 17.40 22.95 2.39
N ARG A 247 17.46 23.17 1.07
CA ARG A 247 16.94 24.40 0.45
C ARG A 247 15.43 24.56 0.68
N ALA A 248 14.96 25.80 0.78
CA ALA A 248 13.53 26.07 0.88
C ALA A 248 12.79 25.54 -0.35
N ILE A 249 11.65 24.89 -0.13
CA ILE A 249 10.85 24.26 -1.18
C ILE A 249 9.67 25.18 -1.47
N THR A 250 9.41 25.43 -2.74
CA THR A 250 8.26 26.23 -3.19
C THR A 250 6.99 25.40 -3.27
N TYR A 251 5.81 26.03 -3.36
CA TYR A 251 4.54 25.32 -3.52
C TYR A 251 4.52 24.43 -4.78
N ASP A 252 5.08 24.93 -5.88
CA ASP A 252 5.09 24.21 -7.16
C ASP A 252 6.05 23.02 -7.14
N GLU A 253 7.16 23.10 -6.40
CA GLU A 253 8.01 21.93 -6.13
C GLU A 253 7.33 20.95 -5.18
N PHE A 254 6.71 21.44 -4.11
CA PHE A 254 5.99 20.63 -3.14
C PHE A 254 4.88 19.79 -3.78
N THR A 255 4.11 20.37 -4.70
CA THR A 255 3.04 19.64 -5.42
C THR A 255 3.53 18.53 -6.35
N LYS A 256 4.84 18.49 -6.65
CA LYS A 256 5.48 17.44 -7.47
C LYS A 256 6.13 16.35 -6.63
N LEU A 257 6.30 16.58 -5.32
CA LEU A 257 6.87 15.57 -4.42
C LEU A 257 5.92 14.38 -4.34
N GLN A 258 6.46 13.20 -4.58
CA GLN A 258 5.75 11.94 -4.33
C GLN A 258 5.84 11.58 -2.84
N LEU A 259 4.97 10.69 -2.36
CA LEU A 259 4.98 10.26 -0.95
C LEU A 259 6.15 9.31 -0.62
N ASP A 260 6.75 8.68 -1.62
CA ASP A 260 7.94 7.84 -1.51
C ASP A 260 9.26 8.63 -1.73
N ASP A 261 9.17 9.95 -1.93
CA ASP A 261 10.34 10.80 -2.08
C ASP A 261 11.21 10.80 -0.81
N PRO A 262 12.55 10.66 -0.92
CA PRO A 262 13.46 10.71 0.22
C PRO A 262 13.34 11.97 1.09
N PHE A 263 12.75 13.05 0.59
CA PHE A 263 12.35 14.21 1.38
C PHE A 263 11.55 13.84 2.63
N TRP A 264 10.71 12.79 2.55
CA TRP A 264 9.90 12.27 3.66
C TRP A 264 10.66 11.29 4.56
N ASN A 265 11.85 10.82 4.15
CA ASN A 265 12.70 9.99 4.97
C ASN A 265 13.35 10.83 6.06
N ASP A 266 12.83 10.65 7.26
CA ASP A 266 13.10 11.46 8.42
C ASP A 266 14.32 10.96 9.20
N ALA A 267 15.30 10.29 8.58
CA ALA A 267 16.45 9.73 9.28
C ALA A 267 17.25 10.76 10.11
N TYR A 268 17.25 12.05 9.71
CA TYR A 268 17.87 13.13 10.48
C TYR A 268 16.96 13.69 11.60
N LEU A 269 15.66 13.41 11.55
CA LEU A 269 14.65 13.77 12.54
C LEU A 269 14.31 12.60 13.47
N SER A 270 14.67 11.37 13.10
CA SER A 270 14.60 10.21 13.97
C SER A 270 15.62 10.39 15.08
N PHE A 271 15.14 10.43 16.32
CA PHE A 271 15.98 10.41 17.52
C PHE A 271 16.78 9.10 17.67
N SER A 272 16.57 8.10 16.79
CA SER A 272 17.27 6.83 16.85
C SER A 272 18.68 6.95 16.30
N LYS A 273 19.64 6.41 17.06
CA LYS A 273 21.03 6.22 16.66
C LYS A 273 21.33 4.75 16.35
N ASP A 274 20.28 3.94 16.18
CA ASP A 274 20.40 2.51 15.99
C ASP A 274 20.99 2.18 14.61
N PRO A 275 21.62 1.01 14.43
CA PRO A 275 22.36 0.69 13.20
C PRO A 275 21.53 0.81 11.91
N TRP A 276 20.25 0.41 11.94
CA TRP A 276 19.33 0.58 10.80
C TRP A 276 19.14 2.05 10.36
N ALA A 277 19.30 3.01 11.27
CA ALA A 277 19.09 4.44 11.00
C ALA A 277 20.34 5.14 10.49
N VAL A 278 21.54 4.71 10.91
CA VAL A 278 22.80 5.46 10.69
C VAL A 278 23.89 4.72 9.91
N ASP A 279 23.80 3.39 9.74
CA ASP A 279 24.80 2.61 9.00
C ASP A 279 24.31 2.29 7.57
N PRO A 280 24.94 2.86 6.51
CA PRO A 280 24.59 2.60 5.12
C PRO A 280 24.68 1.13 4.70
N THR A 281 25.57 0.36 5.32
CA THR A 281 25.75 -1.06 5.03
C THR A 281 24.59 -1.88 5.57
N VAL A 282 24.11 -1.54 6.78
CA VAL A 282 22.91 -2.13 7.37
C VAL A 282 21.68 -1.79 6.51
N GLN A 283 21.54 -0.53 6.10
CA GLN A 283 20.44 -0.09 5.24
C GLN A 283 20.43 -0.83 3.90
N THR A 284 21.60 -0.93 3.25
CA THR A 284 21.74 -1.67 1.98
C THR A 284 21.39 -3.15 2.17
N GLY A 285 21.83 -3.76 3.27
CA GLY A 285 21.49 -5.13 3.62
C GLY A 285 19.99 -5.34 3.84
N ILE A 286 19.32 -4.44 4.57
CA ILE A 286 17.87 -4.45 4.76
C ILE A 286 17.16 -4.35 3.40
N HIS A 287 17.57 -3.42 2.53
CA HIS A 287 16.96 -3.29 1.21
C HIS A 287 17.13 -4.55 0.35
N ALA A 288 18.29 -5.20 0.41
CA ALA A 288 18.51 -6.46 -0.31
C ALA A 288 17.58 -7.57 0.21
N LEU A 289 17.47 -7.72 1.54
CA LEU A 289 16.57 -8.67 2.20
C LEU A 289 15.12 -8.43 1.77
N LEU A 290 14.65 -7.19 1.84
CA LEU A 290 13.28 -6.84 1.44
C LEU A 290 13.00 -7.05 -0.04
N ARG A 291 13.99 -6.82 -0.92
CA ARG A 291 13.85 -7.15 -2.35
C ARG A 291 13.73 -8.65 -2.58
N MET A 292 14.44 -9.47 -1.81
CA MET A 292 14.32 -10.92 -1.89
C MET A 292 12.94 -11.39 -1.40
N ASP A 293 12.46 -10.87 -0.26
CA ASP A 293 11.11 -11.15 0.25
C ASP A 293 10.04 -10.76 -0.77
N CYS A 294 10.16 -9.56 -1.35
CA CYS A 294 9.24 -9.07 -2.38
C CYS A 294 9.27 -9.95 -3.65
N ALA A 295 10.45 -10.36 -4.12
CA ALA A 295 10.55 -11.27 -5.25
C ALA A 295 9.89 -12.63 -4.96
N ASN A 296 10.03 -13.15 -3.73
CA ASN A 296 9.35 -14.37 -3.31
C ASN A 296 7.82 -14.19 -3.29
N GLU A 297 7.31 -13.06 -2.78
CA GLU A 297 5.88 -12.73 -2.82
C GLU A 297 5.36 -12.61 -4.25
N GLU A 298 6.10 -11.94 -5.15
CA GLU A 298 5.77 -11.81 -6.57
C GLU A 298 5.70 -13.19 -7.25
N LEU A 299 6.63 -14.10 -6.96
CA LEU A 299 6.58 -15.47 -7.47
C LEU A 299 5.31 -16.21 -7.01
N VAL A 300 4.89 -16.03 -5.76
CA VAL A 300 3.63 -16.59 -5.25
C VAL A 300 2.43 -15.97 -5.97
N GLN A 301 2.43 -14.66 -6.21
CA GLN A 301 1.37 -13.98 -6.95
C GLN A 301 1.29 -14.48 -8.40
N LEU A 302 2.43 -14.55 -9.10
CA LEU A 302 2.51 -15.09 -10.46
C LEU A 302 2.01 -16.54 -10.51
N THR A 303 2.34 -17.36 -9.51
CA THR A 303 1.84 -18.73 -9.41
C THR A 303 0.32 -18.77 -9.27
N ASN A 304 -0.26 -17.88 -8.45
CA ASN A 304 -1.71 -17.78 -8.27
C ASN A 304 -2.42 -17.26 -9.53
N GLU A 305 -1.86 -16.24 -10.18
CA GLU A 305 -2.41 -15.71 -11.42
C GLU A 305 -2.31 -16.72 -12.56
N LEU A 306 -1.21 -17.47 -12.66
CA LEU A 306 -1.09 -18.57 -13.61
C LEU A 306 -2.17 -19.63 -13.37
N ARG A 307 -2.40 -20.03 -12.11
CA ARG A 307 -3.48 -20.96 -11.76
C ARG A 307 -4.85 -20.41 -12.15
N ARG A 308 -5.09 -19.11 -11.95
CA ARG A 308 -6.34 -18.45 -12.37
C ARG A 308 -6.48 -18.45 -13.89
N CYS A 309 -5.46 -18.08 -14.64
CA CYS A 309 -5.46 -18.10 -16.10
C CYS A 309 -5.76 -19.51 -16.64
N VAL A 310 -5.11 -20.54 -16.11
CA VAL A 310 -5.38 -21.93 -16.49
C VAL A 310 -6.80 -22.34 -16.10
N SER A 311 -7.27 -21.97 -14.91
CA SER A 311 -8.64 -22.23 -14.48
C SER A 311 -9.66 -21.55 -15.39
N TRP A 312 -9.43 -20.32 -15.85
CA TRP A 312 -10.29 -19.61 -16.81
C TRP A 312 -10.36 -20.32 -18.17
N GLY A 313 -9.27 -20.96 -18.58
CA GLY A 313 -9.22 -21.77 -19.80
C GLY A 313 -10.02 -23.07 -19.70
N ILE A 314 -10.13 -23.66 -18.49
CA ILE A 314 -10.74 -24.99 -18.28
C ILE A 314 -12.19 -24.88 -17.77
N HIS A 315 -12.43 -23.96 -16.83
CA HIS A 315 -13.65 -23.78 -16.10
C HIS A 315 -14.26 -22.41 -16.45
N LEU A 316 -15.48 -22.47 -16.97
CA LEU A 316 -16.45 -21.39 -16.89
C LEU A 316 -17.16 -21.51 -15.55
#